data_AF-A0ABD2LCQ6-F1
#
_entry.id   AF-A0ABD2LCQ6-F1
#
_cell.length_a   1.000
_cell.length_b   1.000
_cell.length_c   1.000
_cell.angle_alpha   90.00
_cell.angle_beta   90.00
_cell.angle_gamma   90.00
#
_symmetry.space_group_name_H-M   'P 1'
#
loop_
_entity.id
_entity.type
_entity.pdbx_description
1 polymer ?
#
loop_
_entity_poly.entity_id
_entity_poly.type
_entity_poly.pdbx_seq_one_letter_code
_entity_poly.pdbx_strand_id
1 'polypeptide(L)'
;MASQKQLREKKHSEFEDKTNDGTEHEMTNSTSNFYKLTKTDSQSSVEQNVANLERNLSSNLVVPSTSGRCANRRDEEETSNPKNAQISEQTKCTAEQMEEKTDECPPKESNVRLINKICKRRMNKVENVAHLNGRGGIGALGWQATLPSARERLTFMLMNDTLADIFFIFRGSDGSVQRIPAHKFVLSVGSAVFEAMFRFGDSSDCANCIRELELVDVEREAFEALLTFLYTDDIQSITKESVMSILYTAKKYAVPTLESACVNFLENCLNGDNAFMLLSKARFYDEQRLANQCLEIIDEETQEAMKSDDFLSIDHETFCVVLGRDTLRVKELALFKASLRWAFEKCRAKELQPTPDNLRLVLGSALSKIRFPLISPSDFATFVAPTKLLTDAEMVSVFLYYHLGPKQPMPFPSNYRGLYTPELVVKRFQRIESSWGYTGTPDRVKFMVDTPVFILGFGLYGSNRESCQYTVLIEILNFNSGKSLASNECFFLSDGSPTTFRVLFDEPVEISSNTTYVASAKLTGNESHYGTKGLRKIKLERNGRPDINWHFQYAPGNNNGTSVEDGQIPEIIFCAKHPY
;
A
#
# COMPACT_ATOMS: atom_id res chain seq x y z
N MET A 1 -52.40 21.43 9.77
CA MET A 1 -53.47 22.17 9.05
C MET A 1 -52.83 23.48 8.59
N ALA A 2 -52.61 23.71 7.29
CA ALA A 2 -53.61 23.97 6.24
C ALA A 2 -54.13 25.42 6.31
N SER A 3 -54.14 26.24 5.25
CA SER A 3 -53.69 25.99 3.86
C SER A 3 -53.31 27.29 3.13
N GLN A 4 -52.73 27.14 1.94
CA GLN A 4 -52.41 28.20 0.97
C GLN A 4 -53.61 29.10 0.63
N LYS A 5 -53.34 30.34 0.21
CA LYS A 5 -54.15 31.01 -0.83
C LYS A 5 -53.29 31.91 -1.71
N GLN A 6 -53.78 32.20 -2.92
CA GLN A 6 -52.96 32.59 -4.07
C GLN A 6 -53.59 33.79 -4.81
N LEU A 7 -52.73 34.59 -5.45
CA LEU A 7 -53.01 35.40 -6.66
C LEU A 7 -54.00 36.59 -6.57
N ARG A 8 -53.53 37.80 -6.94
CA ARG A 8 -53.89 38.54 -8.20
C ARG A 8 -53.54 40.05 -8.17
N GLU A 9 -52.87 40.50 -9.25
CA GLU A 9 -53.04 41.82 -9.92
C GLU A 9 -52.61 43.12 -9.14
N LYS A 10 -52.20 44.26 -9.75
CA LYS A 10 -52.13 44.67 -11.18
C LYS A 10 -51.17 45.88 -11.43
N LYS A 11 -50.55 45.91 -12.62
CA LYS A 11 -50.26 47.08 -13.52
C LYS A 11 -49.26 48.22 -13.15
N HIS A 12 -48.41 48.50 -14.16
CA HIS A 12 -47.98 49.83 -14.71
C HIS A 12 -47.00 50.72 -13.93
N SER A 13 -46.10 51.49 -14.58
CA SER A 13 -45.70 51.58 -16.01
C SER A 13 -44.36 52.35 -16.22
N GLU A 14 -43.87 52.40 -17.48
CA GLU A 14 -42.97 53.43 -18.07
C GLU A 14 -41.49 53.52 -17.60
N PHE A 15 -40.46 53.87 -18.39
CA PHE A 15 -40.23 54.14 -19.84
C PHE A 15 -38.97 53.29 -20.26
N GLU A 16 -38.77 52.69 -21.45
CA GLU A 16 -38.71 53.20 -22.86
C GLU A 16 -37.57 54.23 -23.12
N ASP A 17 -36.78 54.23 -24.21
CA ASP A 17 -36.64 53.32 -25.38
C ASP A 17 -35.36 53.65 -26.23
N LYS A 18 -35.05 52.85 -27.27
CA LYS A 18 -34.26 53.09 -28.52
C LYS A 18 -32.75 52.74 -28.51
N THR A 19 -32.16 51.96 -29.44
CA THR A 19 -32.19 51.85 -30.94
C THR A 19 -31.65 53.10 -31.65
N ASN A 20 -30.88 53.10 -32.75
CA ASN A 20 -30.18 52.11 -33.60
C ASN A 20 -29.06 52.91 -34.36
N ASP A 21 -28.26 52.48 -35.35
CA ASP A 21 -28.16 51.30 -36.24
C ASP A 21 -26.70 51.20 -36.79
N GLY A 22 -26.40 50.29 -37.75
CA GLY A 22 -25.30 50.51 -38.72
C GLY A 22 -24.38 49.31 -39.04
N THR A 23 -24.36 48.88 -40.30
CA THR A 23 -23.47 47.85 -40.87
C THR A 23 -22.32 48.43 -41.70
N GLU A 24 -21.16 47.77 -41.75
CA GLU A 24 -20.39 47.67 -43.00
C GLU A 24 -19.47 46.43 -43.04
N HIS A 25 -18.99 46.07 -44.25
CA HIS A 25 -18.19 44.87 -44.53
C HIS A 25 -16.70 45.20 -44.65
N GLU A 26 -15.83 44.28 -44.23
CA GLU A 26 -14.62 43.98 -45.02
C GLU A 26 -14.16 42.52 -44.85
N MET A 27 -13.51 41.96 -45.87
CA MET A 27 -13.01 40.58 -45.88
C MET A 27 -11.49 40.56 -46.05
N THR A 28 -10.76 39.94 -45.11
CA THR A 28 -9.42 39.40 -45.39
C THR A 28 -9.23 38.05 -44.69
N ASN A 29 -8.70 37.08 -45.43
CA ASN A 29 -8.32 35.77 -44.89
C ASN A 29 -6.93 35.85 -44.23
N SER A 30 -6.75 35.19 -43.09
CA SER A 30 -5.52 34.42 -42.82
C SER A 30 -5.71 33.46 -41.64
N THR A 31 -5.27 32.21 -41.81
CA THR A 31 -5.46 31.10 -40.88
C THR A 31 -4.35 31.04 -39.82
N SER A 32 -4.71 30.96 -38.54
CA SER A 32 -3.85 30.40 -37.48
C SER A 32 -4.62 30.04 -36.20
N ASN A 33 -5.28 28.88 -36.19
CA ASN A 33 -5.94 28.34 -34.99
C ASN A 33 -4.98 27.43 -34.21
N PHE A 34 -4.17 28.02 -33.34
CA PHE A 34 -3.40 27.28 -32.34
C PHE A 34 -4.33 26.69 -31.26
N TYR A 35 -4.53 25.37 -31.28
CA TYR A 35 -5.18 24.68 -30.15
C TYR A 35 -4.22 24.59 -28.95
N LYS A 36 -4.47 25.40 -27.93
CA LYS A 36 -3.91 25.19 -26.59
C LYS A 36 -4.63 24.02 -25.93
N LEU A 37 -3.95 22.89 -25.74
CA LEU A 37 -4.40 21.87 -24.80
C LEU A 37 -4.17 22.37 -23.37
N THR A 38 -5.23 22.34 -22.55
CA THR A 38 -5.20 22.85 -21.17
C THR A 38 -4.94 21.75 -20.16
N LYS A 39 -4.39 22.13 -19.00
CA LYS A 39 -3.91 21.18 -17.96
C LYS A 39 -5.02 20.42 -17.23
N THR A 40 -6.27 20.59 -17.64
CA THR A 40 -7.50 19.99 -17.09
C THR A 40 -7.96 18.76 -17.87
N ASP A 41 -7.47 18.55 -19.09
CA ASP A 41 -8.16 17.70 -20.08
C ASP A 41 -7.49 16.31 -20.23
N SER A 42 -6.52 15.99 -19.37
CA SER A 42 -5.60 14.86 -19.53
C SER A 42 -6.21 13.48 -19.25
N GLN A 43 -7.11 13.35 -18.27
CA GLN A 43 -7.79 12.06 -18.02
C GLN A 43 -8.76 11.70 -19.16
N SER A 44 -9.64 12.62 -19.57
CA SER A 44 -10.54 12.38 -20.71
C SER A 44 -9.80 12.10 -22.02
N SER A 45 -8.65 12.76 -22.25
CA SER A 45 -7.86 12.53 -23.46
C SER A 45 -7.29 11.11 -23.53
N VAL A 46 -6.78 10.54 -22.44
CA VAL A 46 -6.26 9.16 -22.43
C VAL A 46 -7.39 8.16 -22.68
N GLU A 47 -8.51 8.27 -21.96
CA GLU A 47 -9.68 7.40 -22.16
C GLU A 47 -10.26 7.53 -23.58
N GLN A 48 -10.39 8.75 -24.11
CA GLN A 48 -10.89 8.97 -25.48
C GLN A 48 -9.92 8.42 -26.53
N ASN A 49 -8.60 8.53 -26.34
CA ASN A 49 -7.63 7.98 -27.29
C ASN A 49 -7.67 6.44 -27.31
N VAL A 50 -7.77 5.79 -26.14
CA VAL A 50 -7.94 4.33 -26.05
C VAL A 50 -9.28 3.91 -26.67
N ALA A 51 -10.39 4.54 -26.29
CA ALA A 51 -11.72 4.21 -26.83
C ALA A 51 -11.87 4.51 -28.34
N ASN A 52 -11.12 5.49 -28.87
CA ASN A 52 -11.06 5.75 -30.32
C ASN A 52 -10.23 4.68 -31.05
N LEU A 53 -9.10 4.24 -30.47
CA LEU A 53 -8.34 3.09 -30.97
C LEU A 53 -9.20 1.81 -30.99
N GLU A 54 -9.92 1.51 -29.91
CA GLU A 54 -10.82 0.35 -29.84
C GLU A 54 -11.95 0.40 -30.89
N ARG A 55 -12.59 1.57 -31.11
CA ARG A 55 -13.60 1.72 -32.17
C ARG A 55 -13.02 1.55 -33.57
N ASN A 56 -11.81 2.05 -33.82
CA ASN A 56 -11.13 1.94 -35.12
C ASN A 56 -10.62 0.52 -35.41
N LEU A 57 -10.27 -0.24 -34.38
CA LEU A 57 -9.98 -1.68 -34.48
C LEU A 57 -11.26 -2.50 -34.70
N SER A 58 -12.33 -2.18 -33.95
CA SER A 58 -13.61 -2.90 -34.01
C SER A 58 -14.31 -2.79 -35.37
N SER A 59 -14.13 -1.68 -36.09
CA SER A 59 -14.85 -1.40 -37.34
C SER A 59 -14.28 -2.10 -38.59
N ASN A 60 -13.12 -2.76 -38.50
CA ASN A 60 -12.39 -3.26 -39.66
C ASN A 60 -12.29 -4.80 -39.78
N LEU A 61 -12.92 -5.58 -38.88
CA LEU A 61 -12.92 -7.05 -38.92
C LEU A 61 -14.00 -7.65 -39.86
N VAL A 62 -13.95 -7.29 -41.14
CA VAL A 62 -14.67 -8.04 -42.20
C VAL A 62 -13.79 -9.20 -42.67
N VAL A 63 -13.91 -10.35 -42.02
CA VAL A 63 -13.14 -11.56 -42.36
C VAL A 63 -13.76 -12.30 -43.54
N PRO A 64 -13.06 -12.47 -44.68
CA PRO A 64 -13.52 -13.32 -45.78
C PRO A 64 -13.44 -14.80 -45.37
N SER A 65 -14.54 -15.55 -45.53
CA SER A 65 -14.58 -16.96 -45.16
C SER A 65 -13.98 -17.86 -46.25
N THR A 66 -12.89 -18.56 -45.93
CA THR A 66 -12.37 -19.67 -46.74
C THR A 66 -12.12 -20.91 -45.87
N SER A 67 -12.78 -22.01 -46.21
CA SER A 67 -12.72 -23.27 -45.48
C SER A 67 -11.56 -24.16 -45.94
N GLY A 68 -10.75 -24.66 -45.01
CA GLY A 68 -9.73 -25.68 -45.27
C GLY A 68 -9.57 -26.63 -44.07
N ARG A 69 -9.44 -27.94 -44.32
CA ARG A 69 -9.29 -28.98 -43.28
C ARG A 69 -7.85 -29.48 -43.21
N CYS A 70 -7.32 -29.65 -42.00
CA CYS A 70 -6.60 -30.84 -41.47
C CYS A 70 -6.02 -30.45 -40.08
N ALA A 71 -6.24 -31.15 -38.96
CA ALA A 71 -6.22 -32.59 -38.63
C ALA A 71 -4.86 -33.07 -38.08
N ASN A 72 -4.87 -33.34 -36.77
CA ASN A 72 -3.91 -34.03 -35.89
C ASN A 72 -2.59 -34.55 -36.47
N ARG A 73 -1.49 -34.28 -35.74
CA ARG A 73 -0.59 -35.35 -35.28
C ARG A 73 -0.09 -35.07 -33.86
N ARG A 74 0.55 -36.08 -33.27
CA ARG A 74 0.88 -36.23 -31.86
C ARG A 74 2.25 -36.90 -31.74
N ASP A 75 2.85 -36.80 -30.57
CA ASP A 75 3.86 -37.69 -29.98
C ASP A 75 5.16 -37.95 -30.77
N GLU A 76 6.29 -37.54 -30.19
CA GLU A 76 7.43 -38.45 -30.01
C GLU A 76 8.27 -37.98 -28.80
N GLU A 77 8.74 -38.94 -27.99
CA GLU A 77 9.54 -38.72 -26.79
C GLU A 77 11.02 -38.96 -27.08
N GLU A 78 11.94 -38.33 -26.34
CA GLU A 78 13.21 -39.00 -26.04
C GLU A 78 13.73 -38.67 -24.64
N THR A 79 14.30 -39.69 -23.99
CA THR A 79 14.94 -39.64 -22.66
C THR A 79 16.46 -39.82 -22.88
N SER A 80 17.40 -39.57 -21.95
CA SER A 80 17.37 -39.79 -20.51
C SER A 80 18.61 -39.24 -19.76
N ASN A 81 18.39 -38.90 -18.49
CA ASN A 81 19.29 -39.03 -17.31
C ASN A 81 20.63 -38.25 -17.16
N PRO A 82 21.04 -37.91 -15.90
CA PRO A 82 22.18 -37.04 -15.58
C PRO A 82 23.41 -37.78 -14.98
N LYS A 83 24.52 -37.06 -14.79
CA LYS A 83 25.58 -37.42 -13.83
C LYS A 83 26.30 -36.23 -13.15
N ASN A 84 26.71 -36.52 -11.91
CA ASN A 84 27.76 -35.90 -11.08
C ASN A 84 27.54 -34.50 -10.50
N ALA A 85 27.59 -34.46 -9.17
CA ALA A 85 27.83 -33.29 -8.33
C ALA A 85 29.14 -33.48 -7.54
N GLN A 86 29.43 -32.55 -6.62
CA GLN A 86 30.57 -32.50 -5.67
C GLN A 86 31.94 -32.11 -6.25
N ILE A 87 32.47 -30.99 -5.73
CA ILE A 87 33.76 -30.93 -5.02
C ILE A 87 33.74 -29.72 -4.06
N SER A 88 34.32 -29.93 -2.87
CA SER A 88 34.55 -29.04 -1.71
C SER A 88 34.95 -27.59 -2.03
N GLU A 89 34.47 -26.56 -1.30
CA GLU A 89 34.76 -26.19 0.10
C GLU A 89 36.23 -25.80 0.41
N GLN A 90 36.49 -24.48 0.48
CA GLN A 90 37.55 -23.74 1.22
C GLN A 90 37.51 -22.26 0.73
N THR A 91 37.71 -21.19 1.51
CA THR A 91 38.13 -20.99 2.92
C THR A 91 37.37 -19.78 3.50
N LYS A 92 37.43 -19.54 4.83
CA LYS A 92 36.66 -18.49 5.53
C LYS A 92 37.55 -17.62 6.45
N CYS A 93 37.21 -16.32 6.56
CA CYS A 93 37.66 -15.31 7.55
C CYS A 93 39.16 -14.93 7.63
N THR A 94 39.43 -13.62 7.44
CA THR A 94 40.15 -12.78 8.40
C THR A 94 39.74 -11.30 8.28
N ALA A 95 39.69 -10.62 9.41
CA ALA A 95 39.84 -9.16 9.58
C ALA A 95 41.07 -8.96 10.52
N GLU A 96 41.60 -7.78 10.86
CA GLU A 96 41.10 -6.39 10.89
C GLU A 96 42.27 -5.37 10.68
N GLN A 97 41.99 -4.06 10.86
CA GLN A 97 42.95 -2.93 11.07
C GLN A 97 43.74 -2.47 9.83
N MET A 98 43.98 -1.17 9.55
CA MET A 98 44.16 0.01 10.42
C MET A 98 43.44 1.31 9.94
N GLU A 99 43.67 2.39 10.69
CA GLU A 99 42.93 3.65 10.85
C GLU A 99 42.84 4.62 9.64
N GLU A 100 41.65 5.25 9.57
CA GLU A 100 41.38 6.70 9.48
C GLU A 100 42.38 7.66 8.80
N LYS A 101 41.88 8.37 7.78
CA LYS A 101 42.19 9.79 7.56
C LYS A 101 41.02 10.52 6.90
N THR A 102 40.72 11.73 7.39
CA THR A 102 39.74 12.64 6.81
C THR A 102 40.29 13.31 5.55
N ASP A 103 39.41 13.60 4.57
CA ASP A 103 39.24 14.96 4.03
C ASP A 103 38.06 15.07 3.03
N GLU A 104 37.46 16.27 3.03
CA GLU A 104 36.53 16.94 2.10
C GLU A 104 35.63 16.15 1.12
N CYS A 105 34.31 16.41 1.20
CA CYS A 105 33.33 16.02 0.18
C CYS A 105 33.28 16.99 -1.02
N PRO A 106 33.39 16.52 -2.28
CA PRO A 106 33.03 17.32 -3.45
C PRO A 106 31.49 17.41 -3.63
N PRO A 107 30.97 18.46 -4.30
CA PRO A 107 29.53 18.68 -4.44
C PRO A 107 28.84 17.71 -5.39
N LYS A 108 27.56 17.43 -5.14
CA LYS A 108 26.70 16.56 -5.97
C LYS A 108 26.51 17.17 -7.38
N GLU A 109 27.04 16.52 -8.41
CA GLU A 109 26.58 16.77 -9.78
C GLU A 109 25.19 16.16 -10.00
N SER A 110 24.33 16.84 -10.77
CA SER A 110 23.02 16.31 -11.12
C SER A 110 23.12 15.10 -12.05
N ASN A 111 22.27 14.09 -11.87
CA ASN A 111 22.31 12.84 -12.64
C ASN A 111 22.18 13.07 -14.16
N VAL A 112 21.44 14.10 -14.59
CA VAL A 112 21.39 14.53 -16.01
C VAL A 112 22.78 14.87 -16.56
N ARG A 113 23.66 15.52 -15.77
CA ARG A 113 25.06 15.77 -16.15
C ARG A 113 25.89 14.49 -16.11
N LEU A 114 25.59 13.53 -15.24
CA LEU A 114 26.30 12.25 -15.19
C LEU A 114 25.94 11.35 -16.39
N ILE A 115 24.66 11.24 -16.74
CA ILE A 115 24.19 10.54 -17.94
C ILE A 115 24.74 11.24 -19.20
N ASN A 116 24.64 12.57 -19.29
CA ASN A 116 25.29 13.31 -20.39
C ASN A 116 26.82 13.14 -20.39
N LYS A 117 27.49 13.00 -19.25
CA LYS A 117 28.93 12.64 -19.19
C LYS A 117 29.19 11.20 -19.62
N ILE A 118 28.30 10.24 -19.35
CA ILE A 118 28.46 8.84 -19.74
C ILE A 118 28.19 8.67 -21.24
N CYS A 119 27.12 9.27 -21.76
CA CYS A 119 26.85 9.32 -23.20
C CYS A 119 27.96 10.08 -23.93
N LYS A 120 28.37 11.28 -23.47
CA LYS A 120 29.53 11.98 -24.08
C LYS A 120 30.85 11.23 -23.91
N ARG A 121 31.10 10.51 -22.80
CA ARG A 121 32.31 9.66 -22.68
C ARG A 121 32.26 8.44 -23.61
N ARG A 122 31.09 7.87 -23.88
CA ARG A 122 30.91 6.80 -24.88
C ARG A 122 31.02 7.36 -26.30
N MET A 123 30.36 8.47 -26.63
CA MET A 123 30.44 9.14 -27.93
C MET A 123 31.84 9.64 -28.24
N ASN A 124 32.51 10.37 -27.33
CA ASN A 124 33.91 10.76 -27.50
C ASN A 124 34.85 9.55 -27.65
N LYS A 125 34.52 8.38 -27.06
CA LYS A 125 35.29 7.13 -27.27
C LYS A 125 35.01 6.48 -28.63
N VAL A 126 33.90 6.81 -29.30
CA VAL A 126 33.60 6.42 -30.70
C VAL A 126 34.16 7.45 -31.69
N GLU A 127 34.07 8.76 -31.41
CA GLU A 127 34.68 9.82 -32.23
C GLU A 127 36.20 9.71 -32.28
N ASN A 128 36.87 9.36 -31.17
CA ASN A 128 38.30 9.07 -31.19
C ASN A 128 38.67 7.83 -32.03
N VAL A 129 37.73 6.90 -32.25
CA VAL A 129 37.93 5.76 -33.17
C VAL A 129 37.72 6.19 -34.63
N ALA A 130 36.88 7.20 -34.89
CA ALA A 130 36.73 7.81 -36.22
C ALA A 130 37.94 8.68 -36.61
N HIS A 131 38.55 9.41 -35.67
CA HIS A 131 39.65 10.34 -35.96
C HIS A 131 41.07 9.74 -35.90
N LEU A 132 41.24 8.49 -35.43
CA LEU A 132 42.53 7.79 -35.37
C LEU A 132 42.52 6.46 -36.13
N ASN A 133 42.43 6.50 -37.47
CA ASN A 133 42.79 5.34 -38.31
C ASN A 133 43.23 5.72 -39.73
N GLY A 134 44.49 6.15 -39.85
CA GLY A 134 45.20 6.09 -41.13
C GLY A 134 45.73 4.67 -41.39
N ARG A 135 45.34 4.08 -42.54
CA ARG A 135 45.71 2.74 -43.07
C ARG A 135 44.85 1.53 -42.62
N GLY A 136 43.85 1.22 -43.45
CA GLY A 136 43.51 -0.17 -43.80
C GLY A 136 42.33 -0.83 -43.07
N GLY A 137 41.51 -1.56 -43.83
CA GLY A 137 40.57 -2.56 -43.31
C GLY A 137 39.14 -2.07 -43.11
N ILE A 138 38.86 -1.43 -41.97
CA ILE A 138 37.50 -1.39 -41.40
C ILE A 138 36.81 -0.02 -41.53
N GLY A 139 37.56 1.09 -41.53
CA GLY A 139 37.00 2.46 -41.51
C GLY A 139 36.18 2.89 -42.74
N ALA A 140 36.09 2.06 -43.79
CA ALA A 140 35.30 2.32 -45.00
C ALA A 140 33.85 1.80 -44.92
N LEU A 141 33.49 1.03 -43.90
CA LEU A 141 32.20 0.33 -43.78
C LEU A 141 31.17 1.03 -42.87
N GLY A 142 31.43 2.28 -42.48
CA GLY A 142 30.54 3.08 -41.64
C GLY A 142 30.53 2.70 -40.16
N TRP A 143 29.80 3.47 -39.35
CA TRP A 143 29.63 3.22 -37.91
C TRP A 143 28.88 1.91 -37.62
N GLN A 144 28.11 1.42 -38.59
CA GLN A 144 27.38 0.16 -38.50
C GLN A 144 28.33 -1.04 -38.39
N ALA A 145 29.53 -0.96 -38.98
CA ALA A 145 30.53 -2.02 -38.95
C ALA A 145 31.37 -2.07 -37.65
N THR A 146 31.33 -1.02 -36.83
CA THR A 146 32.05 -0.98 -35.53
C THR A 146 31.18 -1.36 -34.33
N LEU A 147 29.89 -1.65 -34.55
CA LEU A 147 28.90 -1.97 -33.51
C LEU A 147 28.25 -3.33 -33.82
N PRO A 148 28.59 -4.42 -33.10
CA PRO A 148 28.25 -5.78 -33.51
C PRO A 148 26.75 -6.12 -33.35
N SER A 149 26.11 -5.73 -32.25
CA SER A 149 24.68 -6.03 -32.02
C SER A 149 23.72 -4.99 -32.62
N ALA A 150 22.48 -5.42 -32.86
CA ALA A 150 21.41 -4.49 -33.25
C ALA A 150 21.11 -3.47 -32.14
N ARG A 151 21.14 -3.89 -30.86
CA ARG A 151 20.98 -3.01 -29.69
C ARG A 151 22.02 -1.90 -29.69
N GLU A 152 23.30 -2.20 -29.88
CA GLU A 152 24.35 -1.17 -29.94
C GLU A 152 24.16 -0.19 -31.10
N ARG A 153 23.74 -0.67 -32.28
CA ARG A 153 23.44 0.20 -33.44
C ARG A 153 22.24 1.11 -33.18
N LEU A 154 21.20 0.64 -32.49
CA LEU A 154 20.09 1.48 -32.05
C LEU A 154 20.51 2.46 -30.94
N THR A 155 21.34 2.03 -29.97
CA THR A 155 21.93 2.93 -28.95
C THR A 155 22.76 4.05 -29.56
N PHE A 156 23.38 3.85 -30.73
CA PHE A 156 24.09 4.92 -31.46
C PHE A 156 23.13 5.90 -32.15
N MET A 157 21.94 5.45 -32.56
CA MET A 157 20.90 6.29 -33.17
C MET A 157 20.01 7.01 -32.14
N LEU A 158 20.01 6.57 -30.88
CA LEU A 158 19.27 7.19 -29.78
C LEU A 158 19.71 8.64 -29.58
N MET A 159 18.78 9.59 -29.74
CA MET A 159 18.99 11.03 -29.59
C MET A 159 20.11 11.59 -30.50
N ASN A 160 20.31 10.96 -31.66
CA ASN A 160 21.29 11.34 -32.68
C ASN A 160 20.55 11.75 -33.97
N ASP A 161 20.98 12.85 -34.62
CA ASP A 161 20.41 13.32 -35.90
C ASP A 161 20.64 12.33 -37.07
N THR A 162 21.53 11.34 -36.89
CA THR A 162 21.90 10.35 -37.89
C THR A 162 20.73 9.45 -38.27
N LEU A 163 20.11 9.73 -39.43
CA LEU A 163 18.91 9.11 -40.00
C LEU A 163 17.57 9.54 -39.36
N ALA A 164 17.57 10.56 -38.50
CA ALA A 164 16.35 11.02 -37.83
C ALA A 164 15.32 11.60 -38.81
N ASP A 165 14.06 11.19 -38.67
CA ASP A 165 12.93 11.58 -39.51
C ASP A 165 11.80 12.27 -38.72
N ILE A 166 11.97 12.42 -37.41
CA ILE A 166 11.13 13.25 -36.53
C ILE A 166 11.97 13.89 -35.40
N PHE A 167 11.60 15.11 -35.00
CA PHE A 167 12.20 15.87 -33.89
C PHE A 167 11.12 16.24 -32.87
N PHE A 168 11.32 15.89 -31.59
CA PHE A 168 10.44 16.30 -30.51
C PHE A 168 10.92 17.63 -29.91
N ILE A 169 10.00 18.57 -29.75
CA ILE A 169 10.26 19.92 -29.26
C ILE A 169 9.75 20.06 -27.83
N PHE A 170 10.63 20.50 -26.93
CA PHE A 170 10.30 20.91 -25.56
C PHE A 170 10.60 22.40 -25.40
N ARG A 171 9.69 23.16 -24.79
CA ARG A 171 9.91 24.57 -24.46
C ARG A 171 10.15 24.72 -22.95
N GLY A 172 11.31 25.25 -22.59
CA GLY A 172 11.60 25.64 -21.22
C GLY A 172 10.81 26.89 -20.79
N SER A 173 10.61 27.05 -19.49
CA SER A 173 9.95 28.23 -18.89
C SER A 173 10.75 29.54 -19.08
N ASP A 174 12.02 29.43 -19.46
CA ASP A 174 12.92 30.50 -19.87
C ASP A 174 12.78 30.89 -21.36
N GLY A 175 11.92 30.19 -22.11
CA GLY A 175 11.80 30.31 -23.56
C GLY A 175 12.85 29.52 -24.36
N SER A 176 13.71 28.72 -23.71
CA SER A 176 14.63 27.84 -24.41
C SER A 176 13.87 26.77 -25.21
N VAL A 177 14.27 26.55 -26.46
CA VAL A 177 13.69 25.52 -27.33
C VAL A 177 14.68 24.37 -27.45
N GLN A 178 14.27 23.18 -27.00
CA GLN A 178 15.11 22.01 -26.91
C GLN A 178 14.55 20.93 -27.84
N ARG A 179 15.36 20.44 -28.78
CA ARG A 179 14.96 19.48 -29.82
C ARG A 179 15.62 18.13 -29.56
N ILE A 180 14.86 17.04 -29.63
CA ILE A 180 15.36 15.65 -29.51
C ILE A 180 15.07 14.91 -30.82
N PRO A 181 16.09 14.46 -31.57
CA PRO A 181 15.90 13.68 -32.80
C PRO A 181 15.51 12.23 -32.49
N ALA A 182 14.67 11.64 -33.35
CA ALA A 182 14.20 10.28 -33.26
C ALA A 182 13.77 9.71 -34.62
N HIS A 183 13.34 8.45 -34.60
CA HIS A 183 13.09 7.61 -35.78
C HIS A 183 11.68 7.00 -35.72
N LYS A 184 10.78 7.42 -36.61
CA LYS A 184 9.37 6.99 -36.66
C LYS A 184 9.20 5.49 -36.68
N PHE A 185 10.09 4.77 -37.37
CA PHE A 185 10.08 3.30 -37.40
C PHE A 185 10.25 2.67 -36.01
N VAL A 186 11.29 3.06 -35.27
CA VAL A 186 11.57 2.52 -33.92
C VAL A 186 10.42 2.83 -32.96
N LEU A 187 9.91 4.06 -33.03
CA LEU A 187 8.77 4.51 -32.24
C LEU A 187 7.49 3.73 -32.56
N SER A 188 7.20 3.47 -33.84
CA SER A 188 6.02 2.70 -34.27
C SER A 188 6.10 1.22 -33.87
N VAL A 189 7.30 0.64 -33.86
CA VAL A 189 7.53 -0.75 -33.44
C VAL A 189 7.28 -0.92 -31.93
N GLY A 190 7.64 0.08 -31.12
CA GLY A 190 7.51 0.01 -29.66
C GLY A 190 6.29 0.72 -29.06
N SER A 191 5.41 1.34 -29.88
CA SER A 191 4.22 2.06 -29.42
C SER A 191 3.14 2.11 -30.50
N ALA A 192 1.96 1.59 -30.17
CA ALA A 192 0.76 1.71 -31.00
C ALA A 192 0.27 3.17 -31.15
N VAL A 193 0.55 4.04 -30.15
CA VAL A 193 0.22 5.46 -30.21
C VAL A 193 1.09 6.18 -31.24
N PHE A 194 2.40 5.91 -31.29
CA PHE A 194 3.26 6.44 -32.34
C PHE A 194 2.96 5.85 -33.72
N GLU A 195 2.67 4.54 -33.80
CA GLU A 195 2.24 3.91 -35.05
C GLU A 195 0.99 4.61 -35.61
N ALA A 196 -0.03 4.82 -34.77
CA ALA A 196 -1.25 5.52 -35.17
C ALA A 196 -1.00 6.99 -35.54
N MET A 197 -0.22 7.72 -34.74
CA MET A 197 0.15 9.12 -34.98
C MET A 197 0.85 9.33 -36.33
N PHE A 198 1.70 8.39 -36.75
CA PHE A 198 2.43 8.50 -38.01
C PHE A 198 1.70 7.86 -39.20
N ARG A 199 0.81 6.87 -38.98
CA ARG A 199 -0.01 6.26 -40.04
C ARG A 199 -1.24 7.09 -40.41
N PHE A 200 -1.86 7.73 -39.42
CA PHE A 200 -3.12 8.48 -39.54
C PHE A 200 -2.95 9.96 -39.21
N GLY A 201 -1.78 10.54 -39.54
CA GLY A 201 -1.49 11.96 -39.36
C GLY A 201 -2.57 12.86 -39.97
N ASP A 202 -2.77 14.02 -39.35
CA ASP A 202 -4.00 14.81 -39.46
C ASP A 202 -4.41 15.16 -40.90
N SER A 203 -5.71 15.25 -41.17
CA SER A 203 -6.34 15.04 -42.49
C SER A 203 -6.16 16.17 -43.52
N SER A 204 -5.02 16.87 -43.49
CA SER A 204 -4.63 17.91 -44.45
C SER A 204 -3.20 17.77 -45.00
N ASP A 205 -2.32 17.00 -44.36
CA ASP A 205 -0.92 16.85 -44.77
C ASP A 205 -0.45 15.39 -44.72
N CYS A 206 0.32 14.96 -45.72
CA CYS A 206 0.76 13.57 -45.86
C CYS A 206 1.58 13.08 -44.65
N ALA A 207 1.49 11.80 -44.29
CA ALA A 207 2.23 11.15 -43.18
C ALA A 207 3.76 11.41 -43.15
N ASN A 208 4.36 11.71 -44.31
CA ASN A 208 5.78 12.07 -44.45
C ASN A 208 6.10 13.53 -44.06
N CYS A 209 5.10 14.41 -43.92
CA CYS A 209 5.27 15.84 -43.67
C CYS A 209 5.57 16.18 -42.19
N ILE A 210 4.98 15.43 -41.24
CA ILE A 210 5.23 15.65 -39.80
C ILE A 210 6.70 15.34 -39.50
N ARG A 211 7.50 16.39 -39.34
CA ARG A 211 8.92 16.32 -38.96
C ARG A 211 9.20 16.86 -37.56
N GLU A 212 8.31 17.67 -37.01
CA GLU A 212 8.44 18.23 -35.67
C GLU A 212 7.15 18.02 -34.87
N LEU A 213 7.27 17.68 -33.58
CA LEU A 213 6.14 17.53 -32.67
C LEU A 213 6.46 18.20 -31.34
N GLU A 214 5.64 19.14 -30.89
CA GLU A 214 5.81 19.82 -29.61
C GLU A 214 5.14 19.06 -28.47
N LEU A 215 5.89 18.82 -27.39
CA LEU A 215 5.42 18.14 -26.18
C LEU A 215 5.32 19.13 -25.02
N VAL A 216 4.11 19.31 -24.51
CA VAL A 216 3.75 20.36 -23.53
C VAL A 216 3.43 19.77 -22.14
N ASP A 217 3.02 18.51 -22.09
CA ASP A 217 2.53 17.79 -20.90
C ASP A 217 3.46 16.67 -20.43
N VAL A 218 4.59 16.45 -21.11
CA VAL A 218 5.57 15.40 -20.80
C VAL A 218 6.91 16.05 -20.45
N GLU A 219 7.50 15.65 -19.33
CA GLU A 219 8.83 16.10 -18.90
C GLU A 219 9.91 15.53 -19.81
N ARG A 220 10.93 16.33 -20.15
CA ARG A 220 11.99 15.97 -21.09
C ARG A 220 12.70 14.69 -20.63
N GLU A 221 13.07 14.62 -19.37
CA GLU A 221 13.79 13.51 -18.74
C GLU A 221 12.98 12.20 -18.78
N ALA A 222 11.65 12.29 -18.63
CA ALA A 222 10.75 11.14 -18.73
C ALA A 222 10.62 10.65 -20.18
N PHE A 223 10.61 11.57 -21.15
CA PHE A 223 10.65 11.24 -22.56
C PHE A 223 12.00 10.65 -23.00
N GLU A 224 13.11 11.16 -22.47
CA GLU A 224 14.44 10.59 -22.68
C GLU A 224 14.56 9.17 -22.14
N ALA A 225 13.95 8.88 -20.99
CA ALA A 225 13.83 7.51 -20.47
C ALA A 225 12.96 6.61 -21.37
N LEU A 226 11.81 7.10 -21.86
CA LEU A 226 10.98 6.38 -22.84
C LEU A 226 11.78 6.05 -24.10
N LEU A 227 12.45 7.02 -24.72
CA LEU A 227 13.27 6.79 -25.91
C LEU A 227 14.41 5.78 -25.63
N THR A 228 15.07 5.89 -24.47
CA THR A 228 16.12 4.95 -24.07
C THR A 228 15.58 3.51 -23.99
N PHE A 229 14.40 3.34 -23.43
CA PHE A 229 13.70 2.06 -23.41
C PHE A 229 13.35 1.59 -24.84
N LEU A 230 12.66 2.40 -25.65
CA LEU A 230 12.19 2.02 -26.99
C LEU A 230 13.32 1.64 -27.98
N TYR A 231 14.54 2.12 -27.77
CA TYR A 231 15.69 1.81 -28.64
C TYR A 231 16.54 0.65 -28.11
N THR A 232 16.41 0.29 -26.83
CA THR A 232 17.39 -0.59 -26.19
C THR A 232 16.84 -1.62 -25.20
N ASP A 233 15.58 -1.56 -24.78
CA ASP A 233 15.03 -2.32 -23.64
C ASP A 233 15.84 -2.12 -22.35
N ASP A 234 16.34 -0.90 -22.10
CA ASP A 234 17.01 -0.54 -20.84
C ASP A 234 16.04 0.15 -19.87
N ILE A 235 16.07 -0.32 -18.63
CA ILE A 235 15.19 0.07 -17.51
C ILE A 235 16.00 0.85 -16.45
N GLN A 236 17.34 0.92 -16.58
CA GLN A 236 18.24 1.61 -15.63
C GLN A 236 18.03 3.14 -15.55
N SER A 237 17.19 3.72 -16.39
CA SER A 237 16.78 5.13 -16.34
C SER A 237 15.72 5.45 -15.27
N ILE A 238 15.06 4.45 -14.68
CA ILE A 238 14.04 4.65 -13.64
C ILE A 238 14.71 5.02 -12.31
N THR A 239 14.37 6.18 -11.75
CA THR A 239 14.78 6.61 -10.41
C THR A 239 13.56 6.98 -9.55
N LYS A 240 13.73 7.11 -8.24
CA LYS A 240 12.62 7.42 -7.31
C LYS A 240 11.95 8.77 -7.61
N GLU A 241 12.70 9.69 -8.20
CA GLU A 241 12.26 11.04 -8.56
C GLU A 241 11.57 11.05 -9.93
N SER A 242 12.03 10.23 -10.89
CA SER A 242 11.54 10.22 -12.28
C SER A 242 10.42 9.22 -12.56
N VAL A 243 10.31 8.13 -11.77
CA VAL A 243 9.42 6.99 -12.03
C VAL A 243 7.96 7.40 -12.26
N MET A 244 7.45 8.42 -11.56
CA MET A 244 6.05 8.84 -11.69
C MET A 244 5.76 9.55 -13.03
N SER A 245 6.74 10.28 -13.55
CA SER A 245 6.68 10.94 -14.86
C SER A 245 6.96 9.95 -15.99
N ILE A 246 7.86 8.98 -15.78
CA ILE A 246 8.09 7.86 -16.71
C ILE A 246 6.83 6.99 -16.81
N LEU A 247 6.15 6.67 -15.71
CA LEU A 247 4.89 5.91 -15.71
C LEU A 247 3.78 6.62 -16.49
N TYR A 248 3.58 7.94 -16.28
CA TYR A 248 2.67 8.74 -17.10
C TYR A 248 3.02 8.65 -18.59
N THR A 249 4.32 8.80 -18.91
CA THR A 249 4.82 8.76 -20.28
C THR A 249 4.62 7.38 -20.93
N ALA A 250 4.86 6.29 -20.19
CA ALA A 250 4.65 4.91 -20.64
C ALA A 250 3.17 4.61 -20.91
N LYS A 251 2.26 5.03 -20.01
CA LYS A 251 0.80 4.94 -20.22
C LYS A 251 0.36 5.79 -21.42
N LYS A 252 0.77 7.06 -21.50
CA LYS A 252 0.40 8.00 -22.58
C LYS A 252 0.76 7.47 -23.97
N TYR A 253 1.92 6.83 -24.11
CA TYR A 253 2.37 6.25 -25.38
C TYR A 253 2.11 4.73 -25.49
N ALA A 254 1.31 4.14 -24.59
CA ALA A 254 0.94 2.73 -24.56
C ALA A 254 2.16 1.79 -24.71
N VAL A 255 3.04 1.78 -23.70
CA VAL A 255 4.24 0.93 -23.63
C VAL A 255 4.17 0.04 -22.37
N PRO A 256 3.41 -1.08 -22.39
CA PRO A 256 3.04 -1.83 -21.18
C PRO A 256 4.21 -2.47 -20.44
N THR A 257 5.32 -2.74 -21.14
CA THR A 257 6.54 -3.30 -20.56
C THR A 257 7.30 -2.28 -19.70
N LEU A 258 7.36 -1.01 -20.12
CA LEU A 258 7.94 0.08 -19.33
C LEU A 258 7.00 0.48 -18.18
N GLU A 259 5.69 0.54 -18.42
CA GLU A 259 4.65 0.72 -17.42
C GLU A 259 4.76 -0.33 -16.30
N SER A 260 4.83 -1.61 -16.66
CA SER A 260 5.05 -2.71 -15.71
C SER A 260 6.36 -2.58 -14.95
N ALA A 261 7.44 -2.11 -15.61
CA ALA A 261 8.73 -1.89 -14.95
C ALA A 261 8.66 -0.73 -13.93
N CYS A 262 7.98 0.35 -14.27
CA CYS A 262 7.72 1.46 -13.35
C CYS A 262 6.87 1.02 -12.15
N VAL A 263 5.77 0.29 -12.37
CA VAL A 263 4.94 -0.25 -11.28
C VAL A 263 5.77 -1.15 -10.38
N ASN A 264 6.47 -2.16 -10.92
CA ASN A 264 7.34 -3.04 -10.12
C ASN A 264 8.42 -2.27 -9.32
N PHE A 265 8.99 -1.19 -9.87
CA PHE A 265 9.94 -0.34 -9.13
C PHE A 265 9.27 0.37 -7.95
N LEU A 266 8.02 0.80 -8.09
CA LEU A 266 7.21 1.38 -7.00
C LEU A 266 6.83 0.34 -5.95
N GLU A 267 6.44 -0.88 -6.33
CA GLU A 267 6.17 -1.97 -5.37
C GLU A 267 7.41 -2.25 -4.49
N ASN A 268 8.60 -2.29 -5.10
CA ASN A 268 9.87 -2.48 -4.39
C ASN A 268 10.35 -1.26 -3.58
N CYS A 269 9.70 -0.10 -3.71
CA CYS A 269 10.03 1.13 -2.96
C CYS A 269 8.97 1.53 -1.93
N LEU A 270 7.87 0.78 -1.83
CA LEU A 270 6.73 1.07 -0.97
C LEU A 270 7.07 0.87 0.51
N ASN A 271 6.69 1.82 1.37
CA ASN A 271 6.81 1.75 2.82
C ASN A 271 5.73 2.63 3.50
N GLY A 272 5.60 2.55 4.83
CA GLY A 272 4.58 3.29 5.58
C GLY A 272 4.61 4.81 5.33
N ASP A 273 5.80 5.42 5.26
CA ASP A 273 5.95 6.85 4.99
C ASP A 273 5.30 7.27 3.66
N ASN A 274 5.66 6.57 2.57
CA ASN A 274 5.30 6.96 1.21
C ASN A 274 3.98 6.34 0.70
N ALA A 275 3.40 5.37 1.42
CA ALA A 275 2.23 4.63 0.96
C ALA A 275 1.01 5.52 0.70
N PHE A 276 0.81 6.63 1.42
CA PHE A 276 -0.29 7.57 1.14
C PHE A 276 -0.08 8.39 -0.15
N MET A 277 1.15 8.80 -0.45
CA MET A 277 1.50 9.40 -1.74
C MET A 277 1.29 8.40 -2.87
N LEU A 278 1.84 7.18 -2.73
CA LEU A 278 1.77 6.15 -3.75
C LEU A 278 0.34 5.65 -3.99
N LEU A 279 -0.48 5.50 -2.94
CA LEU A 279 -1.91 5.21 -3.06
C LEU A 279 -2.62 6.29 -3.88
N SER A 280 -2.42 7.57 -3.54
CA SER A 280 -3.06 8.70 -4.23
C SER A 280 -2.68 8.75 -5.71
N LYS A 281 -1.43 8.37 -6.05
CA LYS A 281 -0.94 8.31 -7.43
C LYS A 281 -1.39 7.05 -8.18
N ALA A 282 -1.43 5.90 -7.51
CA ALA A 282 -1.97 4.66 -8.07
C ALA A 282 -3.44 4.85 -8.47
N ARG A 283 -4.26 5.45 -7.59
CA ARG A 283 -5.64 5.84 -7.89
C ARG A 283 -5.75 6.82 -9.07
N PHE A 284 -4.83 7.78 -9.19
CA PHE A 284 -4.83 8.75 -10.30
C PHE A 284 -4.50 8.11 -11.67
N TYR A 285 -3.72 7.02 -11.68
CA TYR A 285 -3.31 6.28 -12.88
C TYR A 285 -4.12 4.97 -13.12
N ASP A 286 -5.21 4.77 -12.37
CA ASP A 286 -6.03 3.54 -12.32
C ASP A 286 -5.26 2.23 -12.05
N GLU A 287 -4.14 2.32 -11.32
CA GLU A 287 -3.29 1.20 -10.94
C GLU A 287 -3.85 0.44 -9.73
N GLN A 288 -4.95 -0.28 -9.93
CA GLN A 288 -5.65 -1.01 -8.85
C GLN A 288 -4.76 -2.03 -8.11
N ARG A 289 -3.77 -2.64 -8.78
CA ARG A 289 -2.80 -3.55 -8.16
C ARG A 289 -1.90 -2.80 -7.15
N LEU A 290 -1.26 -1.72 -7.58
CA LEU A 290 -0.41 -0.90 -6.72
C LEU A 290 -1.23 -0.25 -5.60
N ALA A 291 -2.47 0.19 -5.89
CA ALA A 291 -3.38 0.74 -4.88
C ALA A 291 -3.71 -0.28 -3.79
N ASN A 292 -3.96 -1.56 -4.14
CA ASN A 292 -4.20 -2.62 -3.18
C ASN A 292 -2.99 -2.85 -2.27
N GLN A 293 -1.78 -2.96 -2.83
CA GLN A 293 -0.55 -3.11 -2.04
C GLN A 293 -0.28 -1.91 -1.12
N CYS A 294 -0.51 -0.68 -1.60
CA CYS A 294 -0.39 0.51 -0.76
C CYS A 294 -1.36 0.44 0.44
N LEU A 295 -2.59 -0.04 0.23
CA LEU A 295 -3.57 -0.24 1.30
C LEU A 295 -3.22 -1.38 2.26
N GLU A 296 -2.50 -2.42 1.79
CA GLU A 296 -1.96 -3.48 2.64
C GLU A 296 -0.83 -2.95 3.54
N ILE A 297 0.15 -2.23 2.98
CA ILE A 297 1.22 -1.59 3.77
C ILE A 297 0.67 -0.53 4.74
N ILE A 298 -0.39 0.20 4.37
CA ILE A 298 -1.10 1.11 5.30
C ILE A 298 -1.78 0.35 6.45
N ASP A 299 -2.25 -0.89 6.25
CA ASP A 299 -2.76 -1.73 7.34
C ASP A 299 -1.64 -2.32 8.21
N GLU A 300 -0.47 -2.61 7.62
CA GLU A 300 0.66 -3.21 8.32
C GLU A 300 1.43 -2.18 9.17
N GLU A 301 1.79 -1.05 8.56
CA GLU A 301 2.60 0.04 9.14
C GLU A 301 1.75 1.25 9.54
N THR A 302 0.48 1.03 9.92
CA THR A 302 -0.53 2.08 10.17
C THR A 302 -0.04 3.22 11.08
N GLN A 303 0.80 2.93 12.07
CA GLN A 303 1.32 3.93 13.01
C GLN A 303 2.33 4.89 12.39
N GLU A 304 3.08 4.50 11.36
CA GLU A 304 4.01 5.39 10.65
C GLU A 304 3.29 6.13 9.53
N ALA A 305 2.50 5.42 8.73
CA ALA A 305 1.68 6.00 7.68
C ALA A 305 0.76 7.12 8.20
N MET A 306 0.15 6.98 9.39
CA MET A 306 -0.69 8.03 9.98
C MET A 306 0.08 9.20 10.62
N LYS A 307 1.42 9.17 10.66
CA LYS A 307 2.26 10.32 11.03
C LYS A 307 2.64 11.18 9.83
N SER A 308 2.87 10.58 8.65
CA SER A 308 3.41 11.32 7.50
C SER A 308 2.51 12.49 7.07
N ASP A 309 3.11 13.51 6.47
CA ASP A 309 2.36 14.65 5.94
C ASP A 309 1.56 14.28 4.69
N ASP A 310 1.98 13.23 3.96
CA ASP A 310 1.23 12.68 2.84
C ASP A 310 -0.17 12.20 3.24
N PHE A 311 -0.34 11.65 4.45
CA PHE A 311 -1.66 11.35 5.00
C PHE A 311 -2.57 12.58 5.08
N LEU A 312 -2.03 13.78 5.36
CA LEU A 312 -2.79 15.03 5.37
C LEU A 312 -3.11 15.54 3.95
N SER A 313 -2.32 15.12 2.95
CA SER A 313 -2.52 15.51 1.55
C SER A 313 -3.73 14.83 0.89
N ILE A 314 -4.08 13.60 1.28
CA ILE A 314 -5.08 12.76 0.59
C ILE A 314 -6.48 13.40 0.50
N ASP A 315 -7.23 13.02 -0.52
CA ASP A 315 -8.61 13.46 -0.75
C ASP A 315 -9.61 12.80 0.23
N HIS A 316 -10.84 13.32 0.24
CA HIS A 316 -11.90 12.86 1.15
C HIS A 316 -12.40 11.44 0.85
N GLU A 317 -12.35 11.01 -0.41
CA GLU A 317 -12.82 9.68 -0.82
C GLU A 317 -11.79 8.61 -0.42
N THR A 318 -10.50 8.83 -0.71
CA THR A 318 -9.41 7.97 -0.24
C THR A 318 -9.37 7.91 1.29
N PHE A 319 -9.58 9.04 1.97
CA PHE A 319 -9.73 9.07 3.43
C PHE A 319 -10.94 8.23 3.91
N CYS A 320 -12.09 8.29 3.23
CA CYS A 320 -13.25 7.44 3.52
C CYS A 320 -13.01 5.95 3.25
N VAL A 321 -12.23 5.58 2.23
CA VAL A 321 -11.82 4.20 1.93
C VAL A 321 -10.92 3.67 3.05
N VAL A 322 -9.89 4.42 3.42
CA VAL A 322 -8.93 4.06 4.48
C VAL A 322 -9.65 3.92 5.82
N LEU A 323 -10.44 4.92 6.25
CA LEU A 323 -11.28 4.80 7.44
C LEU A 323 -12.36 3.72 7.33
N GLY A 324 -12.64 3.19 6.14
CA GLY A 324 -13.52 2.04 5.94
C GLY A 324 -12.93 0.71 6.43
N ARG A 325 -11.60 0.53 6.38
CA ARG A 325 -10.93 -0.79 6.52
C ARG A 325 -11.00 -1.39 7.92
N ASP A 326 -11.51 -2.62 8.03
CA ASP A 326 -11.47 -3.41 9.28
C ASP A 326 -10.04 -3.86 9.64
N THR A 327 -9.10 -3.85 8.71
CA THR A 327 -7.76 -4.44 8.83
C THR A 327 -6.69 -3.56 9.48
N LEU A 328 -6.88 -2.23 9.52
CA LEU A 328 -5.92 -1.25 10.07
C LEU A 328 -5.43 -1.59 11.49
N ARG A 329 -4.11 -1.61 11.71
CA ARG A 329 -3.47 -1.89 13.01
C ARG A 329 -3.41 -0.62 13.90
N VAL A 330 -4.58 -0.12 14.32
CA VAL A 330 -4.70 1.12 15.10
C VAL A 330 -5.84 1.10 16.12
N LYS A 331 -5.62 1.70 17.30
CA LYS A 331 -6.67 1.97 18.30
C LYS A 331 -7.54 3.14 17.84
N GLU A 332 -8.87 3.01 17.95
CA GLU A 332 -9.83 4.04 17.49
C GLU A 332 -9.56 5.46 18.04
N LEU A 333 -9.01 5.58 19.26
CA LEU A 333 -8.60 6.88 19.81
C LEU A 333 -7.48 7.55 19.01
N ALA A 334 -6.50 6.77 18.54
CA ALA A 334 -5.41 7.27 17.71
C ALA A 334 -5.93 7.59 16.29
N LEU A 335 -6.83 6.75 15.77
CA LEU A 335 -7.51 6.97 14.48
C LEU A 335 -8.33 8.27 14.49
N PHE A 336 -9.06 8.54 15.58
CA PHE A 336 -9.78 9.79 15.80
C PHE A 336 -8.84 11.00 15.89
N LYS A 337 -7.72 10.90 16.62
CA LYS A 337 -6.72 11.97 16.72
C LYS A 337 -6.03 12.25 15.37
N ALA A 338 -5.76 11.23 14.55
CA ALA A 338 -5.29 11.40 13.18
C ALA A 338 -6.36 12.04 12.27
N SER A 339 -7.62 11.59 12.38
CA SER A 339 -8.76 12.14 11.63
C SER A 339 -9.01 13.62 11.93
N LEU A 340 -8.86 14.03 13.19
CA LEU A 340 -8.83 15.43 13.59
C LEU A 340 -7.71 16.20 12.89
N ARG A 341 -6.46 15.69 12.91
CA ARG A 341 -5.30 16.34 12.27
C ARG A 341 -5.54 16.57 10.77
N TRP A 342 -6.10 15.57 10.08
CA TRP A 342 -6.53 15.68 8.68
C TRP A 342 -7.60 16.77 8.49
N ALA A 343 -8.64 16.79 9.34
CA ALA A 343 -9.71 17.79 9.24
C ALA A 343 -9.24 19.22 9.52
N PHE A 344 -8.33 19.43 10.48
CA PHE A 344 -7.69 20.72 10.73
C PHE A 344 -6.93 21.19 9.47
N GLU A 345 -6.16 20.31 8.82
CA GLU A 345 -5.43 20.66 7.61
C GLU A 345 -6.36 20.98 6.44
N LYS A 346 -7.42 20.18 6.22
CA LYS A 346 -8.41 20.45 5.17
C LYS A 346 -9.28 21.69 5.45
N CYS A 347 -9.43 22.13 6.71
CA CYS A 347 -9.97 23.46 7.02
C CYS A 347 -8.98 24.56 6.62
N ARG A 348 -7.71 24.44 7.02
CA ARG A 348 -6.63 25.38 6.70
C ARG A 348 -6.47 25.58 5.19
N ALA A 349 -6.43 24.49 4.42
CA ALA A 349 -6.33 24.49 2.96
C ALA A 349 -7.59 25.03 2.23
N LYS A 350 -8.70 25.27 2.96
CA LYS A 350 -9.92 25.92 2.47
C LYS A 350 -10.14 27.32 3.06
N GLU A 351 -9.14 27.86 3.76
CA GLU A 351 -9.20 29.13 4.50
C GLU A 351 -10.32 29.20 5.57
N LEU A 352 -10.82 28.03 6.00
CA LEU A 352 -11.87 27.92 7.02
C LEU A 352 -11.27 27.92 8.43
N GLN A 353 -11.86 28.73 9.31
CA GLN A 353 -11.58 28.65 10.75
C GLN A 353 -12.00 27.26 11.27
N PRO A 354 -11.17 26.55 12.05
CA PRO A 354 -11.43 25.18 12.47
C PRO A 354 -12.39 25.12 13.68
N THR A 355 -13.62 25.58 13.48
CA THR A 355 -14.73 25.39 14.42
C THR A 355 -15.21 23.94 14.41
N PRO A 356 -15.89 23.45 15.46
CA PRO A 356 -16.47 22.10 15.47
C PRO A 356 -17.37 21.82 14.26
N ASP A 357 -18.17 22.81 13.85
CA ASP A 357 -19.06 22.70 12.69
C ASP A 357 -18.27 22.55 11.37
N ASN A 358 -17.23 23.38 11.17
CA ASN A 358 -16.40 23.30 9.97
C ASN A 358 -15.59 22.00 9.91
N LEU A 359 -15.05 21.54 11.06
CA LEU A 359 -14.37 20.25 11.16
C LEU A 359 -15.34 19.09 10.88
N ARG A 360 -16.59 19.14 11.39
CA ARG A 360 -17.63 18.14 11.10
C ARG A 360 -18.05 18.15 9.62
N LEU A 361 -18.19 19.33 9.01
CA LEU A 361 -18.48 19.46 7.57
C LEU A 361 -17.35 18.90 6.70
N VAL A 362 -16.09 19.14 7.09
CA VAL A 362 -14.90 18.65 6.38
C VAL A 362 -14.71 17.14 6.53
N LEU A 363 -15.02 16.56 7.70
CA LEU A 363 -15.04 15.12 7.89
C LEU A 363 -16.21 14.45 7.15
N GLY A 364 -17.42 15.04 7.18
CA GLY A 364 -18.60 14.52 6.50
C GLY A 364 -18.85 13.03 6.80
N SER A 365 -19.02 12.22 5.76
CA SER A 365 -19.19 10.76 5.87
C SER A 365 -18.00 9.99 6.45
N ALA A 366 -16.81 10.60 6.54
CA ALA A 366 -15.65 9.98 7.18
C ALA A 366 -15.85 9.85 8.70
N LEU A 367 -16.59 10.79 9.32
CA LEU A 367 -16.90 10.76 10.75
C LEU A 367 -17.70 9.51 11.14
N SER A 368 -18.65 9.08 10.31
CA SER A 368 -19.45 7.87 10.57
C SER A 368 -18.71 6.56 10.33
N LYS A 369 -17.43 6.61 9.91
CA LYS A 369 -16.55 5.43 9.84
C LYS A 369 -15.80 5.18 11.16
N ILE A 370 -15.62 6.19 12.00
CA ILE A 370 -14.88 6.10 13.27
C ILE A 370 -15.74 5.35 14.30
N ARG A 371 -15.13 4.41 15.03
CA ARG A 371 -15.83 3.43 15.86
C ARG A 371 -15.80 3.85 17.32
N PHE A 372 -16.40 5.02 17.57
CA PHE A 372 -16.52 5.63 18.91
C PHE A 372 -16.94 4.66 20.03
N PRO A 373 -17.85 3.67 19.83
CA PRO A 373 -18.21 2.69 20.86
C PRO A 373 -17.05 1.83 21.39
N LEU A 374 -15.89 1.85 20.73
CA LEU A 374 -14.70 1.05 21.04
C LEU A 374 -13.53 1.88 21.59
N ILE A 375 -13.70 3.21 21.67
CA ILE A 375 -12.86 4.08 22.50
C ILE A 375 -13.27 3.83 23.97
N SER A 376 -12.32 3.84 24.91
CA SER A 376 -12.65 3.63 26.33
C SER A 376 -13.52 4.80 26.86
N PRO A 377 -14.42 4.58 27.83
CA PRO A 377 -15.27 5.66 28.36
C PRO A 377 -14.46 6.86 28.91
N SER A 378 -13.30 6.60 29.54
CA SER A 378 -12.38 7.62 30.04
C SER A 378 -11.69 8.38 28.90
N ASP A 379 -11.21 7.69 27.86
CA ASP A 379 -10.61 8.35 26.68
C ASP A 379 -11.66 9.15 25.89
N PHE A 380 -12.88 8.63 25.78
CA PHE A 380 -13.98 9.30 25.09
C PHE A 380 -14.37 10.60 25.80
N ALA A 381 -14.53 10.55 27.13
CA ALA A 381 -14.80 11.74 27.93
C ALA A 381 -13.64 12.76 27.91
N THR A 382 -12.39 12.30 27.86
CA THR A 382 -11.20 13.16 27.91
C THR A 382 -10.83 13.78 26.56
N PHE A 383 -10.97 13.03 25.46
CA PHE A 383 -10.44 13.42 24.15
C PHE A 383 -11.49 13.60 23.05
N VAL A 384 -12.67 12.97 23.15
CA VAL A 384 -13.73 13.08 22.12
C VAL A 384 -14.77 14.11 22.53
N ALA A 385 -15.36 13.97 23.72
CA ALA A 385 -16.42 14.83 24.22
C ALA A 385 -16.10 16.34 24.17
N PRO A 386 -14.89 16.81 24.56
CA PRO A 386 -14.58 18.25 24.57
C PRO A 386 -14.51 18.89 23.16
N THR A 387 -14.36 18.07 22.11
CA THR A 387 -14.23 18.57 20.72
C THR A 387 -15.54 19.11 20.14
N LYS A 388 -16.69 18.70 20.72
CA LYS A 388 -18.04 18.98 20.20
C LYS A 388 -18.27 18.57 18.73
N LEU A 389 -17.47 17.63 18.20
CA LEU A 389 -17.68 17.06 16.87
C LEU A 389 -18.93 16.18 16.78
N LEU A 390 -19.31 15.55 17.89
CA LEU A 390 -20.51 14.72 17.99
C LEU A 390 -21.68 15.55 18.52
N THR A 391 -22.86 15.34 17.92
CA THR A 391 -24.13 15.91 18.40
C THR A 391 -24.54 15.29 19.73
N ASP A 392 -25.38 15.97 20.51
CA ASP A 392 -25.85 15.47 21.80
C ASP A 392 -26.54 14.09 21.68
N ALA A 393 -27.26 13.84 20.57
CA ALA A 393 -27.88 12.55 20.29
C ALA A 393 -26.85 11.43 20.03
N GLU A 394 -25.79 11.71 19.27
CA GLU A 394 -24.68 10.78 19.05
C GLU A 394 -23.90 10.51 20.35
N MET A 395 -23.63 11.55 21.14
CA MET A 395 -22.99 11.47 22.45
C MET A 395 -23.79 10.59 23.43
N VAL A 396 -25.10 10.82 23.55
CA VAL A 396 -25.99 9.99 24.37
C VAL A 396 -26.05 8.56 23.85
N SER A 397 -26.05 8.34 22.53
CA SER A 397 -26.05 6.99 21.95
C SER A 397 -24.79 6.21 22.34
N VAL A 398 -23.60 6.81 22.23
CA VAL A 398 -22.33 6.18 22.65
C VAL A 398 -22.30 5.94 24.16
N PHE A 399 -22.81 6.87 24.97
CA PHE A 399 -22.92 6.68 26.41
C PHE A 399 -23.87 5.52 26.79
N LEU A 400 -25.02 5.40 26.12
CA LEU A 400 -25.96 4.30 26.32
C LEU A 400 -25.34 2.95 25.90
N TYR A 401 -24.54 2.92 24.82
CA TYR A 401 -23.81 1.71 24.41
C TYR A 401 -22.87 1.20 25.53
N TYR A 402 -22.13 2.09 26.20
CA TYR A 402 -21.24 1.69 27.30
C TYR A 402 -21.96 1.07 28.51
N HIS A 403 -23.22 1.43 28.74
CA HIS A 403 -23.98 0.99 29.93
C HIS A 403 -24.99 -0.13 29.64
N LEU A 404 -25.57 -0.17 28.43
CA LEU A 404 -26.64 -1.09 28.02
C LEU A 404 -26.20 -2.10 26.96
N GLY A 405 -24.99 -1.93 26.41
CA GLY A 405 -24.40 -2.82 25.41
C GLY A 405 -24.98 -2.68 23.99
N PRO A 406 -24.55 -3.56 23.06
CA PRO A 406 -24.77 -3.43 21.62
C PRO A 406 -26.20 -3.76 21.13
N LYS A 407 -27.19 -3.75 22.02
CA LYS A 407 -28.61 -3.88 21.66
C LYS A 407 -29.26 -2.54 21.27
N GLN A 408 -28.54 -1.43 21.43
CA GLN A 408 -29.00 -0.11 21.03
C GLN A 408 -28.73 0.15 19.54
N PRO A 409 -29.64 0.83 18.81
CA PRO A 409 -29.36 1.29 17.45
C PRO A 409 -28.29 2.37 17.48
N MET A 410 -27.18 2.16 16.76
CA MET A 410 -26.01 3.05 16.77
C MET A 410 -25.74 3.64 15.37
N PRO A 411 -25.41 4.94 15.25
CA PRO A 411 -24.97 5.56 13.99
C PRO A 411 -23.50 5.26 13.66
N PHE A 412 -22.76 4.60 14.56
CA PHE A 412 -21.35 4.27 14.42
C PHE A 412 -21.12 2.76 14.45
N PRO A 413 -20.12 2.23 13.72
CA PRO A 413 -19.78 0.82 13.77
C PRO A 413 -19.23 0.41 15.15
N SER A 414 -19.49 -0.85 15.55
CA SER A 414 -19.03 -1.44 16.81
C SER A 414 -18.20 -2.72 16.62
N ASN A 415 -17.78 -3.00 15.39
CA ASN A 415 -16.79 -4.02 15.05
C ASN A 415 -15.36 -3.49 15.31
N TYR A 416 -14.53 -4.23 16.01
CA TYR A 416 -13.12 -3.86 16.20
C TYR A 416 -12.35 -3.73 14.88
N ARG A 417 -11.19 -3.05 14.91
CA ARG A 417 -10.21 -3.02 13.82
C ARG A 417 -8.98 -3.83 14.16
N GLY A 418 -8.24 -4.16 13.12
CA GLY A 418 -7.07 -5.01 13.14
C GLY A 418 -7.42 -6.43 12.69
N LEU A 419 -6.39 -7.14 12.21
CA LEU A 419 -6.47 -8.59 11.93
C LEU A 419 -6.86 -9.41 13.18
N TYR A 420 -6.67 -8.85 14.38
CA TYR A 420 -6.89 -9.51 15.66
C TYR A 420 -7.92 -8.75 16.50
N THR A 421 -8.64 -9.49 17.34
CA THR A 421 -9.47 -8.89 18.38
C THR A 421 -8.64 -8.10 19.39
N PRO A 422 -9.27 -7.26 20.23
CA PRO A 422 -8.69 -6.94 21.53
C PRO A 422 -8.31 -8.21 22.30
N GLU A 423 -7.51 -8.03 23.34
CA GLU A 423 -7.22 -9.09 24.28
C GLU A 423 -8.51 -9.66 24.90
N LEU A 424 -8.55 -10.99 24.94
CA LEU A 424 -9.57 -11.83 25.54
C LEU A 424 -8.92 -12.73 26.58
N VAL A 425 -9.65 -13.08 27.63
CA VAL A 425 -9.17 -13.97 28.69
C VAL A 425 -10.18 -15.10 28.87
N VAL A 426 -9.72 -16.35 28.71
CA VAL A 426 -10.51 -17.52 29.10
C VAL A 426 -10.18 -17.88 30.56
N LYS A 427 -11.17 -17.70 31.44
CA LYS A 427 -11.05 -18.05 32.87
C LYS A 427 -11.54 -19.48 33.10
N ARG A 428 -10.69 -20.34 33.66
CA ARG A 428 -10.95 -21.78 33.79
C ARG A 428 -11.80 -22.19 34.99
N PHE A 429 -11.59 -21.56 36.14
CA PHE A 429 -12.09 -22.02 37.45
C PHE A 429 -13.25 -21.17 37.97
N GLN A 430 -14.15 -21.79 38.73
CA GLN A 430 -15.30 -21.11 39.35
C GLN A 430 -15.08 -20.71 40.82
N ARG A 431 -14.01 -21.22 41.43
CA ARG A 431 -13.63 -20.98 42.82
C ARG A 431 -12.11 -20.85 42.95
N ILE A 432 -11.68 -20.30 44.08
CA ILE A 432 -10.28 -20.13 44.45
C ILE A 432 -10.14 -20.71 45.86
N GLU A 433 -9.16 -21.60 46.04
CA GLU A 433 -8.75 -22.19 47.31
C GLU A 433 -7.28 -21.80 47.59
N SER A 434 -6.63 -22.42 48.57
CA SER A 434 -5.26 -22.06 48.99
C SER A 434 -4.39 -23.26 49.34
N SER A 435 -3.08 -23.04 49.42
CA SER A 435 -2.04 -24.04 49.74
C SER A 435 -1.69 -24.99 48.59
N TRP A 436 -1.50 -24.42 47.39
CA TRP A 436 -0.87 -25.10 46.26
C TRP A 436 0.65 -24.93 46.34
N GLY A 437 1.36 -26.06 46.41
CA GLY A 437 2.82 -26.11 46.58
C GLY A 437 3.58 -26.40 45.28
N TYR A 438 4.88 -26.11 45.28
CA TYR A 438 5.73 -26.23 44.10
C TYR A 438 6.86 -27.23 44.30
N THR A 439 6.87 -28.30 43.49
CA THR A 439 7.84 -29.40 43.59
C THR A 439 9.02 -29.29 42.61
N GLY A 440 9.13 -28.16 41.88
CA GLY A 440 10.07 -27.98 40.78
C GLY A 440 9.63 -28.64 39.46
N THR A 441 8.47 -29.31 39.45
CA THR A 441 7.76 -29.74 38.23
C THR A 441 6.85 -28.61 37.71
N PRO A 442 6.53 -28.55 36.41
CA PRO A 442 5.61 -27.57 35.83
C PRO A 442 4.15 -27.94 36.09
N ASP A 443 3.29 -26.96 36.39
CA ASP A 443 1.85 -27.11 36.29
C ASP A 443 1.43 -27.06 34.81
N ARG A 444 0.66 -28.07 34.34
CA ARG A 444 0.34 -28.25 32.91
C ARG A 444 -1.12 -28.60 32.67
N VAL A 445 -1.70 -28.02 31.62
CA VAL A 445 -3.03 -28.38 31.11
C VAL A 445 -3.01 -28.47 29.59
N LYS A 446 -3.73 -29.44 29.01
CA LYS A 446 -3.96 -29.46 27.56
C LYS A 446 -5.11 -28.52 27.21
N PHE A 447 -4.99 -27.81 26.10
CA PHE A 447 -6.07 -27.03 25.52
C PHE A 447 -6.19 -27.25 24.01
N MET A 448 -7.40 -26.97 23.50
CA MET A 448 -7.77 -26.93 22.10
C MET A 448 -8.79 -25.81 21.94
N VAL A 449 -8.73 -25.10 20.81
CA VAL A 449 -9.66 -24.01 20.45
C VAL A 449 -10.25 -24.33 19.08
N ASP A 450 -11.53 -24.04 18.87
CA ASP A 450 -12.21 -24.26 17.58
C ASP A 450 -11.81 -23.25 16.49
N THR A 451 -11.33 -22.08 16.91
CA THR A 451 -11.00 -20.90 16.11
C THR A 451 -9.49 -20.60 16.22
N PRO A 452 -8.81 -20.15 15.16
CA PRO A 452 -7.41 -19.72 15.26
C PRO A 452 -7.24 -18.51 16.19
N VAL A 453 -6.29 -18.62 17.14
CA VAL A 453 -5.99 -17.60 18.14
C VAL A 453 -4.48 -17.43 18.32
N PHE A 454 -4.06 -16.31 18.89
CA PHE A 454 -2.68 -16.03 19.26
C PHE A 454 -2.64 -15.86 20.79
N ILE A 455 -1.87 -16.69 21.48
CA ILE A 455 -1.73 -16.60 22.94
C ILE A 455 -0.68 -15.55 23.27
N LEU A 456 -1.06 -14.58 24.09
CA LEU A 456 -0.17 -13.54 24.60
C LEU A 456 0.53 -14.01 25.89
N GLY A 457 -0.14 -14.87 26.68
CA GLY A 457 0.41 -15.38 27.93
C GLY A 457 -0.62 -16.04 28.83
N PHE A 458 -0.29 -16.15 30.12
CA PHE A 458 -1.16 -16.72 31.15
C PHE A 458 -1.38 -15.72 32.30
N GLY A 459 -2.52 -15.84 32.97
CA GLY A 459 -2.68 -15.36 34.34
C GLY A 459 -2.51 -16.54 35.29
N LEU A 460 -1.68 -16.38 36.32
CA LEU A 460 -1.33 -17.40 37.33
C LEU A 460 -1.64 -16.86 38.73
N TYR A 461 -1.90 -17.71 39.72
CA TYR A 461 -2.13 -17.22 41.08
C TYR A 461 -0.83 -16.95 41.85
N GLY A 462 -0.90 -16.00 42.78
CA GLY A 462 0.18 -15.68 43.69
C GLY A 462 0.10 -16.40 45.05
N SER A 463 0.92 -15.92 45.97
CA SER A 463 1.05 -16.34 47.36
C SER A 463 -0.28 -16.31 48.11
N ASN A 464 -0.52 -17.30 48.97
CA ASN A 464 -1.66 -17.33 49.88
C ASN A 464 -1.35 -16.74 51.28
N ARG A 465 -0.24 -16.02 51.45
CA ARG A 465 0.21 -15.47 52.74
C ARG A 465 0.63 -14.00 52.64
N GLU A 466 1.88 -13.78 52.23
CA GLU A 466 2.54 -12.48 52.22
C GLU A 466 3.03 -12.15 50.81
N SER A 467 3.36 -10.87 50.58
CA SER A 467 3.92 -10.39 49.33
C SER A 467 5.27 -11.06 49.03
N CYS A 468 5.40 -11.75 47.90
CA CYS A 468 6.65 -12.39 47.48
C CYS A 468 6.82 -12.45 45.96
N GLN A 469 8.06 -12.53 45.51
CA GLN A 469 8.38 -12.74 44.09
C GLN A 469 8.22 -14.22 43.72
N TYR A 470 7.63 -14.47 42.55
CA TYR A 470 7.68 -15.76 41.87
C TYR A 470 8.57 -15.66 40.64
N THR A 471 9.44 -16.64 40.43
CA THR A 471 10.09 -16.87 39.12
C THR A 471 9.27 -17.92 38.36
N VAL A 472 9.00 -17.67 37.09
CA VAL A 472 8.12 -18.51 36.26
C VAL A 472 8.73 -18.76 34.89
N LEU A 473 8.87 -20.04 34.53
CA LEU A 473 9.06 -20.45 33.14
C LEU A 473 7.70 -20.84 32.56
N ILE A 474 7.22 -20.09 31.56
CA ILE A 474 6.00 -20.42 30.80
C ILE A 474 6.35 -21.02 29.44
N GLU A 475 5.58 -22.02 29.00
CA GLU A 475 5.73 -22.61 27.65
C GLU A 475 4.38 -22.95 27.01
N ILE A 476 4.38 -22.98 25.67
CA ILE A 476 3.33 -23.64 24.87
C ILE A 476 3.96 -24.73 24.03
N LEU A 477 3.50 -25.97 24.24
CA LEU A 477 3.98 -27.16 23.54
C LEU A 477 2.90 -27.67 22.58
N ASN A 478 3.25 -28.01 21.34
CA ASN A 478 2.35 -28.77 20.46
C ASN A 478 2.28 -30.23 20.98
N PHE A 479 1.09 -30.73 21.34
CA PHE A 479 0.98 -32.05 21.96
C PHE A 479 1.31 -33.19 21.00
N ASN A 480 1.08 -33.02 19.70
CA ASN A 480 1.24 -34.07 18.70
C ASN A 480 2.69 -34.25 18.25
N SER A 481 3.47 -33.16 18.19
CA SER A 481 4.89 -33.18 17.79
C SER A 481 5.88 -33.07 18.95
N GLY A 482 5.42 -32.72 20.16
CA GLY A 482 6.27 -32.47 21.32
C GLY A 482 7.10 -31.19 21.23
N LYS A 483 7.04 -30.44 20.12
CA LYS A 483 7.82 -29.21 19.90
C LYS A 483 7.30 -28.08 20.81
N SER A 484 8.21 -27.40 21.51
CA SER A 484 7.94 -26.11 22.16
C SER A 484 7.83 -25.02 21.09
N LEU A 485 6.75 -24.25 21.13
CA LEU A 485 6.42 -23.20 20.16
C LEU A 485 6.88 -21.83 20.65
N ALA A 486 6.76 -21.61 21.96
CA ALA A 486 7.31 -20.47 22.67
C ALA A 486 7.61 -20.89 24.11
N SER A 487 8.62 -20.25 24.69
CA SER A 487 9.07 -20.40 26.06
C SER A 487 9.54 -19.02 26.55
N ASN A 488 9.19 -18.61 27.77
CA ASN A 488 9.70 -17.37 28.37
C ASN A 488 9.95 -17.55 29.86
N GLU A 489 11.07 -17.02 30.36
CA GLU A 489 11.39 -16.98 31.79
C GLU A 489 11.21 -15.56 32.33
N CYS A 490 10.30 -15.42 33.28
CA CYS A 490 9.80 -14.14 33.77
C CYS A 490 9.60 -14.18 35.28
N PHE A 491 9.24 -13.05 35.87
CA PHE A 491 8.89 -12.97 37.29
C PHE A 491 7.69 -12.07 37.52
N PHE A 492 6.96 -12.31 38.61
CA PHE A 492 5.92 -11.40 39.09
C PHE A 492 6.03 -11.22 40.61
N LEU A 493 5.58 -10.06 41.08
CA LEU A 493 5.40 -9.78 42.50
C LEU A 493 3.96 -10.10 42.88
N SER A 494 3.77 -11.16 43.67
CA SER A 494 2.52 -11.43 44.35
C SER A 494 2.36 -10.47 45.53
N ASP A 495 1.15 -9.95 45.75
CA ASP A 495 0.81 -9.12 46.93
C ASP A 495 0.23 -9.95 48.11
N GLY A 496 -0.17 -11.20 47.85
CA GLY A 496 -0.84 -12.07 48.82
C GLY A 496 -2.36 -12.18 48.61
N SER A 497 -2.90 -11.56 47.56
CA SER A 497 -4.30 -11.64 47.17
C SER A 497 -4.60 -12.87 46.29
N PRO A 498 -5.87 -13.33 46.24
CA PRO A 498 -6.31 -14.38 45.31
C PRO A 498 -6.47 -13.88 43.86
N THR A 499 -5.82 -12.78 43.47
CA THR A 499 -5.86 -12.27 42.10
C THR A 499 -4.88 -13.03 41.18
N THR A 500 -4.99 -12.80 39.87
CA THR A 500 -4.15 -13.43 38.86
C THR A 500 -3.07 -12.46 38.35
N PHE A 501 -1.82 -12.92 38.42
CA PHE A 501 -0.63 -12.21 37.98
C PHE A 501 -0.30 -12.63 36.56
N ARG A 502 -0.04 -11.65 35.70
CA ARG A 502 0.09 -11.85 34.25
C ARG A 502 1.53 -12.09 33.86
N VAL A 503 1.77 -13.15 33.11
CA VAL A 503 3.06 -13.52 32.52
C VAL A 503 2.87 -13.70 31.02
N LEU A 504 3.74 -13.09 30.21
CA LEU A 504 3.57 -12.97 28.76
C LEU A 504 4.73 -13.61 28.00
N PHE A 505 4.45 -14.12 26.81
CA PHE A 505 5.48 -14.48 25.83
C PHE A 505 6.00 -13.21 25.16
N ASP A 506 7.26 -13.22 24.70
CA ASP A 506 7.85 -12.07 24.00
C ASP A 506 7.12 -11.79 22.67
N GLU A 507 6.63 -12.86 22.01
CA GLU A 507 5.86 -12.78 20.77
C GLU A 507 4.55 -13.59 20.87
N PRO A 508 3.44 -13.15 20.23
CA PRO A 508 2.15 -13.86 20.25
C PRO A 508 2.21 -15.26 19.60
N VAL A 509 1.80 -16.28 20.33
CA VAL A 509 1.96 -17.68 19.93
C VAL A 509 0.76 -18.17 19.13
N GLU A 510 0.93 -18.46 17.83
CA GLU A 510 -0.16 -18.93 16.96
C GLU A 510 -0.66 -20.34 17.34
N ILE A 511 -1.97 -20.47 17.48
CA ILE A 511 -2.72 -21.69 17.79
C ILE A 511 -3.68 -21.98 16.64
N SER A 512 -3.43 -23.08 15.95
CA SER A 512 -4.30 -23.59 14.90
C SER A 512 -5.58 -24.21 15.49
N SER A 513 -6.71 -23.95 14.84
CA SER A 513 -8.00 -24.53 15.20
C SER A 513 -7.96 -26.06 15.28
N ASN A 514 -8.68 -26.64 16.26
CA ASN A 514 -8.87 -28.07 16.48
C ASN A 514 -7.58 -28.89 16.69
N THR A 515 -6.44 -28.22 16.96
CA THR A 515 -5.17 -28.86 17.31
C THR A 515 -4.99 -28.87 18.83
N THR A 516 -4.34 -29.91 19.38
CA THR A 516 -4.09 -30.02 20.83
C THR A 516 -2.74 -29.43 21.19
N TYR A 517 -2.73 -28.52 22.17
CA TYR A 517 -1.54 -27.90 22.73
C TYR A 517 -1.49 -28.13 24.24
N VAL A 518 -0.34 -27.90 24.87
CA VAL A 518 -0.15 -27.90 26.32
C VAL A 518 0.30 -26.52 26.76
N ALA A 519 -0.48 -25.88 27.65
CA ALA A 519 -0.01 -24.74 28.42
C ALA A 519 0.79 -25.27 29.61
N SER A 520 1.98 -24.72 29.83
CA SER A 520 2.94 -25.15 30.86
C SER A 520 3.41 -23.93 31.65
N ALA A 521 3.38 -24.01 32.97
CA ALA A 521 3.91 -22.98 33.86
C ALA A 521 4.68 -23.64 35.01
N LYS A 522 6.01 -23.46 35.06
CA LYS A 522 6.84 -23.86 36.20
C LYS A 522 7.09 -22.65 37.07
N LEU A 523 6.36 -22.55 38.18
CA LEU A 523 6.56 -21.52 39.19
C LEU A 523 7.58 -21.97 40.24
N THR A 524 8.34 -21.03 40.77
CA THR A 524 9.24 -21.18 41.91
C THR A 524 8.97 -20.04 42.89
N GLY A 525 8.54 -20.37 44.10
CA GLY A 525 8.14 -19.42 45.14
C GLY A 525 7.39 -20.12 46.28
N ASN A 526 6.69 -19.33 47.11
CA ASN A 526 5.91 -19.83 48.26
C ASN A 526 4.66 -20.64 47.84
N GLU A 527 4.00 -21.27 48.82
CA GLU A 527 2.64 -21.77 48.63
C GLU A 527 1.70 -20.67 48.10
N SER A 528 0.73 -21.08 47.30
CA SER A 528 -0.10 -20.18 46.50
C SER A 528 -1.59 -20.47 46.61
N HIS A 529 -2.39 -19.53 46.12
CA HIS A 529 -3.78 -19.79 45.76
C HIS A 529 -3.86 -20.73 44.54
N TYR A 530 -4.97 -21.45 44.39
CA TYR A 530 -5.24 -22.23 43.18
C TYR A 530 -6.72 -22.23 42.87
N GLY A 531 -7.06 -22.50 41.61
CA GLY A 531 -8.45 -22.51 41.17
C GLY A 531 -9.05 -23.90 41.30
N THR A 532 -10.35 -23.97 41.60
CA THR A 532 -11.12 -25.21 41.69
C THR A 532 -12.45 -25.12 40.94
N LYS A 533 -13.09 -26.28 40.71
CA LYS A 533 -14.30 -26.41 39.87
C LYS A 533 -14.10 -25.89 38.44
N GLY A 534 -13.00 -26.31 37.83
CA GLY A 534 -12.58 -25.98 36.49
C GLY A 534 -13.45 -26.60 35.40
N LEU A 535 -13.70 -25.83 34.34
CA LEU A 535 -14.61 -26.22 33.27
C LEU A 535 -13.87 -26.86 32.10
N ARG A 536 -14.31 -28.08 31.74
CA ARG A 536 -13.80 -28.87 30.60
C ARG A 536 -14.12 -28.27 29.24
N LYS A 537 -15.22 -27.54 29.14
CA LYS A 537 -15.62 -26.75 27.97
C LYS A 537 -16.01 -25.36 28.42
N ILE A 538 -15.44 -24.34 27.78
CA ILE A 538 -15.78 -22.92 28.02
C ILE A 538 -16.09 -22.29 26.68
N LYS A 539 -17.29 -21.69 26.57
CA LYS A 539 -17.77 -20.95 25.40
C LYS A 539 -17.65 -19.47 25.72
N LEU A 540 -16.73 -18.77 25.06
CA LEU A 540 -16.58 -17.32 25.23
C LEU A 540 -17.56 -16.62 24.29
N GLU A 541 -18.70 -16.19 24.83
CA GLU A 541 -19.76 -15.59 24.03
C GLU A 541 -19.36 -14.22 23.48
N ARG A 542 -19.70 -13.96 22.21
CA ARG A 542 -19.35 -12.71 21.52
C ARG A 542 -20.59 -11.99 21.02
N ASN A 543 -20.76 -10.74 21.45
CA ASN A 543 -21.81 -9.86 20.93
C ASN A 543 -21.71 -9.75 19.39
N GLY A 544 -22.65 -10.37 18.68
CA GLY A 544 -22.78 -10.30 17.22
C GLY A 544 -21.74 -11.10 16.42
N ARG A 545 -21.07 -12.09 17.00
CA ARG A 545 -20.06 -12.93 16.30
C ARG A 545 -20.12 -14.39 16.77
N PRO A 546 -19.60 -15.36 16.00
CA PRO A 546 -19.46 -16.75 16.49
C PRO A 546 -18.61 -16.80 17.76
N ASP A 547 -19.05 -17.62 18.70
CA ASP A 547 -18.44 -17.80 20.02
C ASP A 547 -17.22 -18.72 19.94
N ILE A 548 -16.19 -18.44 20.73
CA ILE A 548 -14.94 -19.23 20.70
C ILE A 548 -15.04 -20.35 21.73
N ASN A 549 -14.97 -21.61 21.29
CA ASN A 549 -15.08 -22.77 22.17
C ASN A 549 -13.68 -23.30 22.56
N TRP A 550 -13.40 -23.26 23.86
CA TRP A 550 -12.21 -23.80 24.48
C TRP A 550 -12.50 -25.17 25.07
N HIS A 551 -11.59 -26.13 24.85
CA HIS A 551 -11.68 -27.50 25.35
C HIS A 551 -10.42 -27.86 26.13
N PHE A 552 -10.57 -28.10 27.43
CA PHE A 552 -9.46 -28.41 28.34
C PHE A 552 -9.39 -29.91 28.63
N GLN A 553 -8.18 -30.45 28.70
CA GLN A 553 -7.92 -31.86 29.02
C GLN A 553 -6.72 -32.01 29.96
N TYR A 554 -6.61 -33.14 30.66
CA TYR A 554 -5.48 -33.41 31.54
C TYR A 554 -4.17 -33.56 30.75
N ALA A 555 -3.08 -32.99 31.28
CA ALA A 555 -1.74 -33.16 30.75
C ALA A 555 -1.01 -34.27 31.54
N PRO A 556 -0.78 -35.46 30.94
CA PRO A 556 -0.06 -36.54 31.62
C PRO A 556 1.46 -36.32 31.61
N GLY A 557 2.15 -37.15 32.40
CA GLY A 557 3.61 -37.10 32.58
C GLY A 557 4.01 -36.11 33.67
N ASN A 558 5.11 -35.39 33.46
CA ASN A 558 5.61 -34.37 34.37
C ASN A 558 4.58 -33.23 34.53
N ASN A 559 3.86 -33.17 35.65
CA ASN A 559 2.81 -32.19 35.93
C ASN A 559 2.65 -32.01 37.46
N ASN A 560 2.71 -30.77 37.97
CA ASN A 560 2.65 -30.41 39.39
C ASN A 560 1.23 -30.49 40.01
N GLY A 561 0.33 -31.27 39.40
CA GLY A 561 -1.02 -31.55 39.92
C GLY A 561 -2.15 -30.89 39.15
N THR A 562 -1.90 -29.88 38.31
CA THR A 562 -2.97 -29.19 37.55
C THR A 562 -3.76 -30.18 36.69
N SER A 563 -5.06 -30.25 36.97
CA SER A 563 -6.05 -31.05 36.26
C SER A 563 -6.87 -30.16 35.32
N VAL A 564 -8.03 -30.64 34.83
CA VAL A 564 -9.02 -29.75 34.20
C VAL A 564 -9.82 -29.01 35.27
N GLU A 565 -10.12 -29.73 36.35
CA GLU A 565 -11.00 -29.37 37.46
C GLU A 565 -10.32 -28.49 38.51
N ASP A 566 -9.01 -28.59 38.72
CA ASP A 566 -8.28 -27.85 39.75
C ASP A 566 -6.86 -27.47 39.28
N GLY A 567 -6.26 -26.40 39.81
CA GLY A 567 -4.84 -26.09 39.67
C GLY A 567 -4.46 -24.64 39.31
N GLN A 568 -3.28 -24.49 38.69
CA GLN A 568 -2.48 -23.26 38.75
C GLN A 568 -2.40 -22.43 37.45
N ILE A 569 -3.07 -22.87 36.38
CA ILE A 569 -3.25 -22.05 35.16
C ILE A 569 -4.73 -21.63 35.11
N PRO A 570 -5.17 -20.58 35.82
CA PRO A 570 -6.54 -20.11 35.81
C PRO A 570 -6.93 -19.37 34.53
N GLU A 571 -5.99 -18.67 33.90
CA GLU A 571 -6.29 -17.76 32.80
C GLU A 571 -5.33 -17.96 31.63
N ILE A 572 -5.88 -18.04 30.42
CA ILE A 572 -5.10 -17.93 29.18
C ILE A 572 -5.51 -16.63 28.49
N ILE A 573 -4.51 -15.82 28.17
CA ILE A 573 -4.62 -14.46 27.62
C ILE A 573 -4.35 -14.56 26.12
N PHE A 574 -5.29 -14.11 25.28
CA PHE A 574 -5.19 -14.33 23.84
C PHE A 574 -5.87 -13.22 23.03
N CYS A 575 -5.56 -13.14 21.73
CA CYS A 575 -6.43 -12.49 20.75
C CYS A 575 -6.84 -13.51 19.68
N ALA A 576 -8.03 -13.35 19.10
CA ALA A 576 -8.50 -14.19 18.00
C ALA A 576 -8.28 -13.48 16.68
N LYS A 577 -8.00 -14.21 15.60
CA LYS A 577 -8.08 -13.62 14.26
C LYS A 577 -9.52 -13.20 13.99
N HIS A 578 -9.72 -12.09 13.29
CA HIS A 578 -11.03 -11.76 12.74
C HIS A 578 -11.45 -12.88 11.77
N PRO A 579 -12.67 -13.46 11.91
CA PRO A 579 -13.29 -14.11 10.76
C PRO A 579 -13.51 -13.02 9.70
N TYR A 580 -13.02 -13.29 8.49
CA TYR A 580 -13.20 -12.43 7.32
C TYR A 580 -14.66 -12.44 6.85
#